data_AF-R9KXY2-F1
#
_entry.id   AF-R9KXY2-F1
#
_cell.length_a   1.000
_cell.length_b   1.000
_cell.length_c   1.000
_cell.angle_alpha   90.00
_cell.angle_beta   90.00
_cell.angle_gamma   90.00
#
_symmetry.space_group_name_H-M   'P 1'
#
loop_
_entity.id
_entity.type
_entity.pdbx_description
1 polymer ?
#
loop_
_entity_poly.entity_id
_entity_poly.type
_entity_poly.pdbx_seq_one_letter_code
_entity_poly.pdbx_strand_id
1 'polypeptide(L)'
;MKKTIDGRQYTVKATAHTLGSAGYTFGTISTSAAVAAGRIGVESRLFRAGGNLVSAGKVISKKKCASVAAGASYTIPSNAYVRGVQATATGFVWRPKTESYASFTCAKTPYAMASKAKTQIEYGVNEADQTLGNLYLATVCEVAPPDLVAAEGIGGREGYIYYADLEATTPSSPEEAMRAAGGAPVRIPVYLADGVTKIDEFEIHFE
;
A
#
# COMPACT_ATOMS: atom_id res chain seq x y z
N MET A 1 -4.80 -12.57 -4.87
CA MET A 1 -4.61 -12.50 -6.33
C MET A 1 -3.52 -13.48 -6.77
N LYS A 2 -3.70 -14.18 -7.89
CA LYS A 2 -2.65 -15.01 -8.50
C LYS A 2 -2.19 -14.38 -9.81
N LYS A 3 -0.89 -14.39 -10.08
CA LYS A 3 -0.30 -13.90 -11.34
C LYS A 3 0.83 -14.84 -11.78
N THR A 4 0.95 -15.06 -13.08
CA THR A 4 2.08 -15.78 -13.66
C THR A 4 3.05 -14.78 -14.26
N ILE A 5 4.31 -14.83 -13.85
CA ILE A 5 5.40 -13.97 -14.34
C ILE A 5 6.56 -14.87 -14.72
N ASP A 6 7.00 -14.77 -15.98
CA ASP A 6 8.12 -15.55 -16.54
C ASP A 6 7.99 -17.07 -16.29
N GLY A 7 6.77 -17.61 -16.43
CA GLY A 7 6.46 -19.03 -16.24
C GLY A 7 6.31 -19.48 -14.78
N ARG A 8 6.41 -18.57 -13.81
CA ARG A 8 6.25 -18.87 -12.38
C ARG A 8 5.00 -18.23 -11.80
N GLN A 9 4.26 -18.98 -10.98
CA GLN A 9 3.07 -18.46 -10.31
C GLN A 9 3.46 -17.75 -9.01
N TYR A 10 2.85 -16.58 -8.80
CA TYR A 10 2.92 -15.79 -7.59
C TYR A 10 1.51 -15.56 -7.05
N THR A 11 1.36 -15.60 -5.74
CA THR A 11 0.11 -15.32 -5.03
C THR A 11 0.35 -14.20 -4.05
N VAL A 12 -0.41 -13.11 -4.20
CA VAL A 12 -0.46 -12.01 -3.21
C VAL A 12 -1.77 -12.09 -2.44
N LYS A 13 -1.71 -11.88 -1.13
CA LYS A 13 -2.87 -11.81 -0.25
C LYS A 13 -2.74 -10.59 0.65
N ALA A 14 -3.86 -9.91 0.88
CA ALA A 14 -4.02 -8.93 1.93
C ALA A 14 -4.97 -9.48 2.99
N THR A 15 -4.80 -9.07 4.24
CA THR A 15 -5.70 -9.36 5.36
C THR A 15 -5.79 -8.12 6.23
N ALA A 16 -6.97 -7.87 6.79
CA ALA A 16 -7.21 -6.74 7.68
C ALA A 16 -7.95 -7.25 8.92
N HIS A 17 -7.54 -6.79 10.09
CA HIS A 17 -8.08 -7.23 11.38
C HIS A 17 -8.23 -6.05 12.32
N THR A 18 -9.24 -6.11 13.20
CA THR A 18 -9.37 -5.20 14.32
C THR A 18 -9.33 -5.97 15.63
N LEU A 19 -8.60 -5.47 16.60
CA LEU A 19 -8.53 -6.01 17.97
C LEU A 19 -8.57 -4.84 18.95
N GLY A 20 -9.70 -4.67 19.64
CA GLY A 20 -9.91 -3.52 20.53
C GLY A 20 -9.89 -2.20 19.75
N SER A 21 -8.96 -1.32 20.09
CA SER A 21 -8.69 -0.05 19.39
C SER A 21 -7.55 -0.15 18.37
N ALA A 22 -7.05 -1.35 18.06
CA ALA A 22 -5.97 -1.52 17.09
C ALA A 22 -6.49 -2.13 15.79
N GLY A 23 -6.11 -1.52 14.66
CA GLY A 23 -6.26 -2.06 13.33
C GLY A 23 -4.93 -2.63 12.83
N TYR A 24 -4.99 -3.75 12.13
CA TYR A 24 -3.82 -4.44 11.58
C TYR A 24 -4.06 -4.82 10.13
N THR A 25 -3.00 -4.78 9.34
CA THR A 25 -2.95 -5.41 8.03
C THR A 25 -1.79 -6.39 7.95
N PHE A 26 -1.97 -7.47 7.19
CA PHE A 26 -0.87 -8.30 6.74
C PHE A 26 -0.98 -8.56 5.23
N GLY A 27 0.10 -8.24 4.52
CA GLY A 27 0.30 -8.54 3.12
C GLY A 27 1.28 -9.70 2.97
N THR A 28 1.00 -10.65 2.10
CA THR A 28 1.94 -11.74 1.78
C THR A 28 2.10 -11.87 0.28
N ILE A 29 3.32 -12.11 -0.19
CA ILE A 29 3.58 -12.69 -1.51
C ILE A 29 4.20 -14.07 -1.34
N SER A 30 3.73 -15.05 -2.10
CA SER A 30 4.29 -16.39 -2.15
C SER A 30 4.43 -16.89 -3.58
N THR A 31 5.38 -17.80 -3.82
CA THR A 31 5.65 -18.41 -5.12
C THR A 31 5.84 -19.92 -4.99
N SER A 32 5.67 -20.67 -6.08
CA SER A 32 5.76 -22.14 -6.08
C SER A 32 7.16 -22.69 -5.80
N ALA A 33 8.21 -21.88 -5.96
CA ALA A 33 9.59 -22.27 -5.68
C ALA A 33 10.42 -21.08 -5.21
N ALA A 34 11.39 -21.32 -4.32
CA ALA A 34 12.19 -20.26 -3.75
C ALA A 34 12.95 -19.45 -4.81
N VAL A 35 12.92 -18.13 -4.67
CA VAL A 35 13.68 -17.16 -5.47
C VAL A 35 14.86 -16.63 -4.66
N ALA A 36 15.87 -16.08 -5.33
CA ALA A 36 17.00 -15.43 -4.67
C ALA A 36 16.56 -14.20 -3.84
N ALA A 37 17.46 -13.71 -2.98
CA ALA A 37 17.28 -12.46 -2.26
C ALA A 37 16.98 -11.29 -3.24
N GLY A 38 16.22 -10.31 -2.78
CA GLY A 38 15.73 -9.16 -3.53
C GLY A 38 14.62 -9.48 -4.53
N ARG A 39 14.37 -10.74 -4.90
CA ARG A 39 13.49 -11.05 -6.04
C ARG A 39 11.99 -11.02 -5.77
N ILE A 40 11.57 -11.05 -4.51
CA ILE A 40 10.17 -10.85 -4.14
C ILE A 40 10.06 -9.86 -2.99
N GLY A 41 9.04 -9.04 -3.03
CA GLY A 41 8.67 -8.12 -1.95
C GLY A 41 7.17 -7.98 -1.83
N VAL A 42 6.71 -7.48 -0.69
CA VAL A 42 5.31 -7.10 -0.50
C VAL A 42 5.24 -5.82 0.31
N GLU A 43 4.37 -4.92 -0.12
CA GLU A 43 3.92 -3.78 0.67
C GLU A 43 2.49 -4.04 1.13
N SER A 44 2.22 -3.87 2.42
CA SER A 44 0.88 -3.89 2.97
C SER A 44 0.47 -2.48 3.40
N ARG A 45 -0.67 -2.03 2.90
CA ARG A 45 -1.23 -0.69 3.19
C ARG A 45 -2.50 -0.86 4.01
N LEU A 46 -2.56 -0.18 5.16
CA LEU A 46 -3.69 -0.16 6.09
C LEU A 46 -4.48 1.13 5.88
N PHE A 47 -5.78 0.98 5.74
CA PHE A 47 -6.71 2.08 5.61
C PHE A 47 -7.71 2.02 6.76
N ARG A 48 -8.04 3.17 7.34
CA ARG A 48 -9.17 3.25 8.28
C ARG A 48 -10.50 3.24 7.53
N ALA A 49 -11.60 3.07 8.24
CA ALA A 49 -12.91 3.28 7.64
C ALA A 49 -13.07 4.72 7.11
N GLY A 50 -13.59 4.86 5.89
CA GLY A 50 -13.52 6.11 5.10
C GLY A 50 -12.39 6.09 4.06
N GLY A 51 -11.40 5.24 4.29
CA GLY A 51 -10.34 4.85 3.36
C GLY A 51 -9.20 5.84 3.18
N ASN A 52 -8.95 6.68 4.20
CA ASN A 52 -7.64 7.30 4.36
C ASN A 52 -6.60 6.21 4.62
N LEU A 53 -5.45 6.32 3.96
CA LEU A 53 -4.27 5.53 4.26
C LEU A 53 -3.69 5.97 5.62
N VAL A 54 -3.49 5.04 6.53
CA VAL A 54 -3.06 5.35 7.92
C VAL A 54 -1.74 4.71 8.32
N SER A 55 -1.32 3.64 7.64
CA SER A 55 -0.03 3.02 7.87
C SER A 55 0.34 2.12 6.69
N ALA A 56 1.64 1.92 6.45
CA ALA A 56 2.12 0.95 5.49
C ALA A 56 3.43 0.28 5.95
N GLY A 57 3.56 -0.99 5.64
CA GLY A 57 4.77 -1.78 5.88
C GLY A 57 5.23 -2.45 4.59
N LYS A 58 6.54 -2.51 4.38
CA LYS A 58 7.17 -3.06 3.18
C LYS A 58 8.26 -4.02 3.56
N VAL A 59 8.27 -5.20 2.93
CA VAL A 59 9.30 -6.22 3.12
C VAL A 59 9.79 -6.72 1.78
N ILE A 60 11.10 -6.88 1.66
CA ILE A 60 11.74 -7.48 0.49
C ILE A 60 12.62 -8.63 0.94
N SER A 61 12.68 -9.70 0.16
CA SER A 61 13.36 -10.93 0.54
C SER A 61 14.85 -10.73 0.79
N LYS A 62 15.30 -10.75 2.04
CA LYS A 62 16.73 -10.64 2.38
C LYS A 62 17.56 -11.91 2.11
N LYS A 63 16.88 -13.02 1.81
CA LYS A 63 17.49 -14.34 1.55
C LYS A 63 16.68 -15.12 0.52
N LYS A 64 17.22 -16.26 0.09
CA LYS A 64 16.48 -17.17 -0.78
C LYS A 64 15.22 -17.67 -0.05
N CYS A 65 14.04 -17.39 -0.58
CA CYS A 65 12.77 -17.76 0.04
C CYS A 65 11.65 -17.93 -0.98
N ALA A 66 10.58 -18.62 -0.59
CA ALA A 66 9.38 -18.79 -1.41
C ALA A 66 8.23 -17.84 -1.01
N SER A 67 8.38 -17.11 0.10
CA SER A 67 7.37 -16.14 0.56
C SER A 67 7.99 -15.06 1.45
N VAL A 68 7.38 -13.89 1.44
CA VAL A 68 7.61 -12.81 2.41
C VAL A 68 6.27 -12.22 2.83
N ALA A 69 6.25 -11.60 4.02
CA ALA A 69 5.08 -10.93 4.58
C ALA A 69 5.49 -9.57 5.13
N ALA A 70 4.57 -8.61 5.07
CA ALA A 70 4.72 -7.28 5.66
C ALA A 70 3.47 -6.94 6.46
N GLY A 71 3.65 -6.33 7.64
CA GLY A 71 2.57 -5.88 8.50
C GLY A 71 2.49 -4.36 8.61
N ALA A 72 1.33 -3.83 8.98
CA ALA A 72 1.20 -2.47 9.45
C ALA A 72 0.09 -2.38 10.49
N SER A 73 0.17 -1.40 11.39
CA SER A 73 -0.81 -1.24 12.48
C SER A 73 -1.18 0.22 12.69
N TYR A 74 -2.39 0.46 13.19
CA TYR A 74 -2.91 1.79 13.46
C TYR A 74 -3.82 1.76 14.69
N THR A 75 -3.76 2.82 15.51
CA THR A 75 -4.69 2.98 16.64
C THR A 75 -5.95 3.68 16.15
N ILE A 76 -7.06 2.96 16.15
CA ILE A 76 -8.40 3.44 15.78
C ILE A 76 -8.90 4.42 16.86
N PRO A 77 -9.19 5.68 16.51
CA PRO A 77 -9.74 6.67 17.44
C PRO A 77 -11.07 6.19 18.05
N SER A 78 -11.30 6.53 19.32
CA SER A 78 -12.49 6.09 20.09
C SER A 78 -13.83 6.60 19.52
N ASN A 79 -13.79 7.68 18.74
CA ASN A 79 -14.93 8.31 18.08
C ASN A 79 -15.15 7.85 16.63
N ALA A 80 -14.32 6.93 16.09
CA ALA A 80 -14.46 6.42 14.74
C ALA A 80 -15.76 5.60 14.64
N TYR A 81 -16.82 6.22 14.13
CA TYR A 81 -18.18 5.68 13.99
C TYR A 81 -18.25 4.42 13.09
N VAL A 82 -17.12 3.97 12.53
CA VAL A 82 -17.00 2.72 11.79
C VAL A 82 -15.77 1.97 12.31
N ARG A 83 -16.00 0.97 13.18
CA ARG A 83 -14.95 0.06 13.67
C ARG A 83 -14.54 -0.91 12.56
N GLY A 84 -13.73 -0.44 11.62
CA GLY A 84 -13.25 -1.25 10.51
C GLY A 84 -11.97 -0.71 9.95
N VAL A 85 -11.14 -1.62 9.45
CA VAL A 85 -9.97 -1.29 8.64
C VAL A 85 -10.02 -2.05 7.34
N GLN A 86 -9.45 -1.46 6.31
CA GLN A 86 -9.32 -2.06 4.99
C GLN A 86 -7.82 -2.23 4.69
N ALA A 87 -7.51 -3.16 3.80
CA ALA A 87 -6.13 -3.48 3.49
C ALA A 87 -5.93 -3.68 2.00
N THR A 88 -4.79 -3.21 1.50
CA THR A 88 -4.23 -3.70 0.24
C THR A 88 -2.86 -4.32 0.47
N ALA A 89 -2.47 -5.20 -0.45
CA ALA A 89 -1.13 -5.74 -0.53
C ALA A 89 -0.65 -5.67 -1.97
N THR A 90 0.49 -5.03 -2.18
CA THR A 90 1.18 -4.94 -3.48
C THR A 90 2.37 -5.87 -3.45
N GLY A 91 2.37 -6.89 -4.30
CA GLY A 91 3.53 -7.77 -4.47
C GLY A 91 4.47 -7.22 -5.53
N PHE A 92 5.77 -7.29 -5.27
CA PHE A 92 6.85 -6.95 -6.21
C PHE A 92 7.60 -8.22 -6.60
N VAL A 93 7.88 -8.38 -7.89
CA VAL A 93 8.63 -9.52 -8.43
C VAL A 93 9.69 -9.02 -9.39
N TRP A 94 10.97 -9.27 -9.07
CA TRP A 94 12.09 -8.93 -9.95
C TRP A 94 12.06 -9.82 -11.19
N ARG A 95 12.18 -9.18 -12.37
CA ARG A 95 12.25 -9.84 -13.67
C ARG A 95 13.65 -9.67 -14.25
N PRO A 96 14.55 -10.68 -14.13
CA PRO A 96 15.93 -10.55 -14.59
C PRO A 96 16.08 -10.25 -16.08
N LYS A 97 15.11 -10.66 -16.90
CA LYS A 97 15.16 -10.44 -18.36
C LYS A 97 14.91 -8.98 -18.76
N THR A 98 14.16 -8.25 -17.95
CA THR A 98 13.77 -6.86 -18.21
C THR A 98 14.41 -5.88 -17.22
N GLU A 99 15.22 -6.40 -16.29
CA GLU A 99 15.86 -5.65 -15.21
C GLU A 99 14.91 -4.69 -14.50
N SER A 100 13.71 -5.18 -14.18
CA SER A 100 12.65 -4.39 -13.56
C SER A 100 11.76 -5.21 -12.64
N TYR A 101 11.11 -4.54 -11.70
CA TYR A 101 10.05 -5.15 -10.90
C TYR A 101 8.72 -5.10 -11.63
N ALA A 102 8.04 -6.24 -11.67
CA ALA A 102 6.59 -6.26 -11.91
C ALA A 102 5.87 -6.15 -10.56
N SER A 103 4.84 -5.29 -10.51
CA SER A 103 3.98 -5.13 -9.35
C SER A 103 2.55 -5.57 -9.66
N PHE A 104 1.85 -6.03 -8.63
CA PHE A 104 0.40 -6.25 -8.71
C PHE A 104 -0.22 -6.19 -7.33
N THR A 105 -1.36 -5.51 -7.26
CA THR A 105 -2.03 -5.19 -6.00
C THR A 105 -3.27 -6.06 -5.82
N CYS A 106 -3.53 -6.48 -4.60
CA CYS A 106 -4.81 -7.04 -4.22
C CYS A 106 -5.37 -6.34 -2.99
N ALA A 107 -6.68 -6.10 -3.00
CA ALA A 107 -7.40 -5.57 -1.85
C ALA A 107 -8.06 -6.72 -1.07
N LYS A 108 -8.16 -6.56 0.26
CA LYS A 108 -9.02 -7.36 1.12
C LYS A 108 -10.19 -6.50 1.56
N THR A 109 -11.40 -6.98 1.26
CA THR A 109 -12.64 -6.36 1.73
C THR A 109 -13.01 -6.93 3.11
N PRO A 110 -13.15 -6.07 4.10
CA PRO A 110 -14.28 -6.17 5.01
C PRO A 110 -15.19 -4.97 4.75
N TYR A 111 -16.50 -5.24 4.60
CA TYR A 111 -17.61 -4.30 4.37
C TYR A 111 -17.98 -3.88 2.93
N ALA A 112 -19.11 -4.45 2.49
CA ALA A 112 -20.27 -3.97 1.70
C ALA A 112 -20.24 -2.75 0.75
N MET A 113 -19.18 -1.95 0.64
CA MET A 113 -19.12 -0.84 -0.33
C MET A 113 -18.77 -1.32 -1.75
N ALA A 114 -18.16 -2.51 -1.88
CA ALA A 114 -17.74 -3.06 -3.17
C ALA A 114 -18.84 -3.91 -3.87
N SER A 115 -19.98 -4.15 -3.23
CA SER A 115 -20.97 -5.12 -3.74
C SER A 115 -22.08 -4.54 -4.60
N LYS A 116 -22.07 -3.25 -4.96
CA LYS A 116 -23.00 -2.73 -5.97
C LYS A 116 -22.35 -1.66 -6.85
N ALA A 117 -22.26 -2.03 -8.12
CA ALA A 117 -21.76 -1.27 -9.26
C ALA A 117 -20.25 -1.05 -9.30
N LYS A 118 -19.68 -1.28 -10.50
CA LYS A 118 -18.50 -0.57 -11.00
C LYS A 118 -18.84 0.92 -11.07
N THR A 119 -19.09 1.55 -9.92
CA THR A 119 -19.41 2.97 -9.85
C THR A 119 -18.14 3.67 -10.28
N GLN A 120 -18.27 4.44 -11.36
CA GLN A 120 -17.23 5.34 -11.83
C GLN A 120 -16.83 6.20 -10.62
N ILE A 121 -15.61 6.01 -10.13
CA ILE A 121 -15.08 6.86 -9.06
C ILE A 121 -14.79 8.19 -9.72
N GLU A 122 -15.51 9.23 -9.31
CA GLU A 122 -15.20 10.60 -9.69
C GLU A 122 -14.28 11.19 -8.62
N TYR A 123 -13.10 11.61 -9.04
CA TYR A 123 -12.19 12.36 -8.18
C TYR A 123 -12.53 13.84 -8.26
N GLY A 124 -12.47 14.52 -7.11
CA GLY A 124 -12.32 15.97 -7.12
C GLY A 124 -10.95 16.33 -7.68
N VAL A 125 -10.82 17.56 -8.20
CA VAL A 125 -9.53 18.14 -8.61
C VAL A 125 -9.27 19.43 -7.82
N ASN A 126 -8.01 19.73 -7.56
CA ASN A 126 -7.60 21.02 -6.98
C ASN A 126 -7.32 22.06 -8.08
N GLU A 127 -6.89 23.26 -7.69
CA GLU A 127 -6.55 24.36 -8.61
C GLU A 127 -5.38 24.05 -9.56
N ALA A 128 -4.60 23.00 -9.27
CA ALA A 128 -3.50 22.52 -10.11
C ALA A 128 -3.90 21.31 -10.97
N ASP A 129 -5.20 21.04 -11.12
CA ASP A 129 -5.78 19.91 -11.86
C ASP A 129 -5.34 18.52 -11.33
N GLN A 130 -4.90 18.43 -10.08
CA GLN A 130 -4.50 17.17 -9.45
C GLN A 130 -5.72 16.47 -8.86
N THR A 131 -5.88 15.18 -9.17
CA THR A 131 -6.98 14.37 -8.67
C THR A 131 -6.79 14.02 -7.20
N LEU A 132 -7.84 14.17 -6.39
CA LEU A 132 -7.85 13.84 -4.96
C LEU A 132 -8.76 12.64 -4.71
N GLY A 133 -8.26 11.63 -3.99
CA GLY A 133 -9.09 10.45 -3.79
C GLY A 133 -8.58 9.38 -2.84
N ASN A 134 -9.39 8.33 -2.77
CA ASN A 134 -9.19 7.17 -1.92
C ASN A 134 -8.55 6.03 -2.72
N LEU A 135 -7.28 5.72 -2.41
CA LEU A 135 -6.50 4.71 -3.12
C LEU A 135 -7.06 3.28 -2.93
N TYR A 136 -7.69 2.98 -1.79
CA TYR A 136 -8.32 1.69 -1.58
C TYR A 136 -9.50 1.49 -2.53
N LEU A 137 -10.36 2.50 -2.69
CA LEU A 137 -11.47 2.46 -3.64
C LEU A 137 -10.96 2.38 -5.08
N ALA A 138 -9.93 3.15 -5.43
CA ALA A 138 -9.28 3.07 -6.74
C ALA A 138 -8.85 1.63 -7.07
N THR A 139 -8.23 0.96 -6.08
CA THR A 139 -7.76 -0.43 -6.19
C THR A 139 -8.92 -1.41 -6.35
N VAL A 140 -9.98 -1.27 -5.56
CA VAL A 140 -11.13 -2.20 -5.58
C VAL A 140 -11.98 -2.04 -6.83
N CYS A 141 -12.13 -0.82 -7.33
CA CYS A 141 -12.87 -0.52 -8.56
C CYS A 141 -12.02 -0.68 -9.83
N GLU A 142 -10.73 -1.02 -9.69
CA GLU A 142 -9.78 -1.18 -10.81
C GLU A 142 -9.70 0.06 -11.71
N VAL A 143 -9.72 1.26 -11.11
CA VAL A 143 -9.55 2.55 -11.81
C VAL A 143 -8.17 3.14 -11.52
N ALA A 144 -7.80 4.19 -12.25
CA ALA A 144 -6.53 4.88 -12.03
C ALA A 144 -6.44 5.42 -10.57
N PRO A 145 -5.27 5.31 -9.93
CA PRO A 145 -5.03 5.94 -8.64
C PRO A 145 -5.11 7.47 -8.79
N PRO A 146 -5.56 8.19 -7.74
CA PRO A 146 -5.52 9.65 -7.74
C PRO A 146 -4.08 10.15 -7.60
N ASP A 147 -3.82 11.39 -8.03
CA ASP A 147 -2.52 12.06 -7.85
C ASP A 147 -2.21 12.28 -6.37
N LEU A 148 -3.25 12.68 -5.62
CA LEU A 148 -3.25 12.95 -4.19
C LEU A 148 -4.12 11.92 -3.46
N VAL A 149 -3.48 11.04 -2.69
CA VAL A 149 -4.10 9.97 -1.92
C VAL A 149 -4.47 10.47 -0.53
N ALA A 150 -5.74 10.35 -0.17
CA ALA A 150 -6.21 10.66 1.18
C ALA A 150 -5.45 9.82 2.22
N ALA A 151 -4.84 10.49 3.19
CA ALA A 151 -4.00 9.89 4.21
C ALA A 151 -4.16 10.58 5.57
N GLU A 152 -3.67 9.92 6.60
CA GLU A 152 -3.50 10.48 7.94
C GLU A 152 -2.03 10.42 8.31
N GLY A 153 -1.45 11.56 8.71
CA GLY A 153 -0.07 11.62 9.15
C GLY A 153 0.14 11.06 10.56
N ILE A 154 1.41 10.92 10.95
CA ILE A 154 1.82 10.45 12.28
C ILE A 154 1.32 11.35 13.42
N GLY A 155 1.05 12.63 13.14
CA GLY A 155 0.45 13.58 14.07
C GLY A 155 -1.08 13.50 14.15
N GLY A 156 -1.71 12.57 13.43
CA GLY A 156 -3.17 12.43 13.37
C GLY A 156 -3.86 13.46 12.48
N ARG A 157 -3.10 14.23 11.68
CA ARG A 157 -3.66 15.22 10.75
C ARG A 157 -4.05 14.56 9.43
N GLU A 158 -5.28 14.77 9.03
CA GLU A 158 -5.80 14.28 7.76
C GLU A 158 -5.45 15.21 6.61
N GLY A 159 -5.01 14.61 5.51
CA GLY A 159 -4.64 15.34 4.31
C GLY A 159 -4.38 14.38 3.16
N TYR A 160 -3.42 14.73 2.32
CA TYR A 160 -3.11 13.99 1.11
C TYR A 160 -1.61 13.77 0.95
N ILE A 161 -1.25 12.61 0.42
CA ILE A 161 0.13 12.31 0.00
C ILE A 161 0.16 12.10 -1.51
N TYR A 162 1.26 12.41 -2.17
CA TYR A 162 1.41 12.11 -3.59
C TYR A 162 1.47 10.61 -3.81
N TYR A 163 0.68 10.11 -4.76
CA TYR A 163 0.76 8.70 -5.18
C TYR A 163 2.14 8.38 -5.77
N ALA A 164 2.76 9.34 -6.46
CA ALA A 164 4.11 9.21 -6.97
C ALA A 164 5.14 8.92 -5.85
N ASP A 165 5.00 9.56 -4.68
CA ASP A 165 5.89 9.32 -3.53
C ASP A 165 5.72 7.91 -2.96
N LEU A 166 4.48 7.38 -2.94
CA LEU A 166 4.24 5.99 -2.58
C LEU A 166 4.92 5.02 -3.54
N GLU A 167 4.81 5.27 -4.85
CA GLU A 167 5.40 4.41 -5.89
C GLU A 167 6.94 4.49 -5.89
N ALA A 168 7.51 5.67 -5.64
CA ALA A 168 8.94 5.89 -5.56
C ALA A 168 9.62 5.08 -4.45
N THR A 169 8.86 4.62 -3.44
CA THR A 169 9.38 3.71 -2.41
C THR A 169 9.55 2.26 -2.87
N THR A 170 9.16 1.94 -4.10
CA THR A 170 9.43 0.64 -4.72
C THR A 170 10.86 0.64 -5.24
N PRO A 171 11.74 -0.26 -4.76
CA PRO A 171 13.11 -0.27 -5.23
C PRO A 171 13.21 -0.60 -6.71
N SER A 172 14.18 0.01 -7.36
CA SER A 172 14.45 -0.16 -8.79
C SER A 172 15.23 -1.45 -9.10
N SER A 173 15.92 -2.01 -8.11
CA SER A 173 16.76 -3.21 -8.25
C SER A 173 16.80 -4.07 -6.98
N PRO A 174 17.16 -5.37 -7.08
CA PRO A 174 17.42 -6.24 -5.94
C PRO A 174 18.50 -5.68 -5.00
N GLU A 175 19.53 -5.06 -5.55
CA GLU A 175 20.63 -4.49 -4.79
C GLU A 175 20.17 -3.28 -3.95
N GLU A 176 19.38 -2.39 -4.55
CA GLU A 176 18.76 -1.27 -3.83
C GLU A 176 17.79 -1.78 -2.76
N ALA A 177 16.94 -2.75 -3.12
CA ALA A 177 16.02 -3.37 -2.19
C ALA A 177 16.72 -3.94 -0.94
N MET A 178 17.87 -4.59 -1.14
CA MET A 178 18.67 -5.14 -0.05
C MET A 178 19.28 -4.06 0.84
N ARG A 179 19.59 -2.87 0.31
CA ARG A 179 20.11 -1.74 1.10
C ARG A 179 19.00 -1.04 1.89
N ALA A 180 17.81 -0.91 1.31
CA ALA A 180 16.67 -0.27 1.98
C ALA A 180 16.10 -1.13 3.12
N ALA A 181 16.27 -2.46 3.05
CA ALA A 181 15.65 -3.38 3.98
C ALA A 181 16.32 -3.35 5.37
N GLY A 182 15.63 -2.79 6.37
CA GLY A 182 16.16 -2.54 7.72
C GLY A 182 16.72 -1.13 7.95
N GLY A 183 16.49 -0.20 7.01
CA GLY A 183 16.78 1.22 7.17
C GLY A 183 15.73 1.97 8.00
N ALA A 184 15.94 3.28 8.17
CA ALA A 184 14.94 4.16 8.79
C ALA A 184 13.63 4.16 7.97
N PRO A 185 12.47 4.41 8.61
CA PRO A 185 11.21 4.58 7.89
C PRO A 185 11.33 5.66 6.82
N VAL A 186 10.69 5.43 5.67
CA VAL A 186 10.57 6.46 4.64
C VAL A 186 9.46 7.42 5.05
N ARG A 187 9.76 8.71 5.06
CA ARG A 187 8.81 9.78 5.41
C ARG A 187 8.30 10.46 4.15
N ILE A 188 6.99 10.47 4.01
CA ILE A 188 6.27 11.12 2.92
C ILE A 188 5.52 12.33 3.50
N PRO A 189 5.68 13.55 2.96
CA PRO A 189 4.93 14.70 3.47
C PRO A 189 3.42 14.53 3.23
N VAL A 190 2.61 14.92 4.23
CA VAL A 190 1.15 15.03 4.09
C VAL A 190 0.83 16.49 3.84
N TYR A 191 -0.01 16.76 2.84
CA TYR A 191 -0.40 18.08 2.37
C TYR A 191 -1.89 18.35 2.60
N LEU A 192 -2.30 19.61 2.55
CA LEU A 192 -3.70 19.96 2.30
C LEU A 192 -4.13 19.56 0.88
N ALA A 193 -5.41 19.74 0.58
CA ALA A 193 -5.98 19.48 -0.75
C ALA A 193 -5.34 20.33 -1.87
N ASP A 194 -4.65 21.43 -1.51
CA ASP A 194 -3.90 22.24 -2.47
C ASP A 194 -2.65 21.52 -3.03
N GLY A 195 -2.21 20.41 -2.42
CA GLY A 195 -0.99 19.69 -2.80
C GLY A 195 0.32 20.42 -2.46
N VAL A 196 0.25 21.59 -1.81
CA VAL A 196 1.40 22.48 -1.58
C VAL A 196 1.64 22.68 -0.09
N THR A 197 0.60 22.91 0.70
CA THR A 197 0.74 23.21 2.11
C THR A 197 1.03 21.94 2.90
N LYS A 198 2.29 21.71 3.28
CA LYS A 198 2.68 20.59 4.14
C LYS A 198 2.06 20.75 5.51
N ILE A 199 1.27 19.76 5.91
CA ILE A 199 0.62 19.70 7.21
C ILE A 199 1.02 18.50 8.02
N ASP A 200 1.71 17.47 7.54
CA ASP A 200 2.18 16.37 8.41
C ASP A 200 3.25 15.51 7.72
N GLU A 201 3.59 14.38 8.31
CA GLU A 201 4.36 13.31 7.66
C GLU A 201 3.69 11.95 7.83
N PHE A 202 3.81 11.10 6.82
CA PHE A 202 3.38 9.70 6.80
C PHE A 202 4.61 8.80 6.75
N GLU A 203 4.61 7.68 7.47
CA GLU A 203 5.75 6.76 7.52
C GLU A 203 5.44 5.42 6.85
N ILE A 204 6.40 4.95 6.05
CA ILE A 204 6.45 3.59 5.52
C ILE A 204 7.58 2.84 6.22
N HIS A 205 7.22 1.75 6.91
CA HIS A 205 8.19 0.92 7.62
C HIS A 205 8.77 -0.15 6.70
N PHE A 206 10.10 -0.28 6.68
CA PHE A 206 10.80 -1.36 5.96
C PHE A 206 11.27 -2.41 6.96
N GLU A 207 10.77 -3.65 6.84
CA GLU A 207 11.13 -4.77 7.75
C GLU A 207 12.18 -5.73 7.16
#